data_AF-A0A535G9H7-F1
#
_entry.id   AF-A0A535G9H7-F1
#
_cell.length_a   1.000
_cell.length_b   1.000
_cell.length_c   1.000
_cell.angle_alpha   90.00
_cell.angle_beta   90.00
_cell.angle_gamma   90.00
#
_symmetry.space_group_name_H-M   'P 1'
#
loop_
_entity.id
_entity.type
_entity.pdbx_description
1 polymer ?
#
loop_
_entity_poly.entity_id
_entity_poly.type
_entity_poly.pdbx_seq_one_letter_code
_entity_poly.pdbx_strand_id
1 'polypeptide(L)'
;MAAAVVALLLTAAFGLWVTFHFGGITLSERIDDLGEAVVAFAAALVCGAAALRHVGRSRRAWLLISASAFAWSIGEAVWSYYEVGLGRQVPFPSPADAGFLGAVPLAAGGIVLFSAARRRAVVRLATVLDSLIIAGSLLAVSWTTILKTIYSHGANNLFAQAISLAYPISDVVILTMLLLLLSGRVRARDRVSLSLLAAGLLANLLADSGFAYLTTVNSYGPAQPIDTGWVAGYLLIALAGFRAWLLPVDPPQPKEQAPSRWQLFLPYIPMAAAVVASSVDALISGSVDNFLFYDLVIVVMLVVIRQFMMFSDNTTLNDRLQEQTAALQRSEEHLRSLVEHSSDAATLADGYGVIRFQSASVQRLFAFAPGELVGTRLVDLAHIDDRPALLNCLSDALKASAHPTSVTCRLRHKLGTWTYCEVTVTNLLYLPSVEGLIVNIRDVTDRKELEEKVSHQAGHDPLTNLANRSSFRNALEQAIEHLEPGRSISVLIVDVDDFKSVNEALGSELGDQLLTAVAARLEQIIPADALAARLRSDEFAVLLLNTTIFEAGPLAESIIERFAGRFRAGQTEVVMHVSVGGAELVPGEETGSDLLRNADHALRTAKAKGRARYQRYEPDMRIKGNLPDAA
;
A
#
# COMPACT_ATOMS: atom_id res chain seq x y z
N MET A 1 12.81 16.45 35.15
CA MET A 1 13.58 17.70 35.35
C MET A 1 13.81 17.96 36.83
N ALA A 2 12.78 18.02 37.68
CA ALA A 2 12.93 18.18 39.14
C ALA A 2 13.90 17.20 39.81
N ALA A 3 13.77 15.88 39.57
CA ALA A 3 14.69 14.89 40.15
C ALA A 3 16.16 15.09 39.75
N ALA A 4 16.42 15.48 38.49
CA ALA A 4 17.78 15.76 38.01
C ALA A 4 18.39 17.00 38.67
N VAL A 5 17.58 18.03 38.91
CA VAL A 5 18.00 19.22 39.66
C VAL A 5 18.31 18.86 41.11
N VAL A 6 17.49 18.02 41.75
CA VAL A 6 17.74 17.55 43.13
C VAL A 6 19.05 16.77 43.21
N ALA A 7 19.30 15.83 42.30
CA ALA A 7 20.57 15.10 42.28
C ALA A 7 21.78 16.04 42.10
N LEU A 8 21.70 17.00 41.18
CA LEU A 8 22.76 17.98 40.95
C LEU A 8 23.01 18.84 42.22
N LEU A 9 21.95 19.30 42.88
CA LEU A 9 22.06 20.08 44.11
C LEU A 9 22.63 19.26 45.26
N LEU A 10 22.25 17.99 45.39
CA LEU A 10 22.80 17.09 46.40
C LEU A 10 24.28 16.81 46.16
N THR A 11 24.68 16.53 44.91
CA THR A 11 26.11 16.37 44.55
C THR A 11 26.90 17.64 44.84
N ALA A 12 26.38 18.82 44.46
CA ALA A 12 27.06 20.08 44.70
C ALA A 12 27.15 20.41 46.21
N ALA A 13 26.09 20.17 46.97
CA ALA A 13 26.07 20.39 48.42
C ALA A 13 27.06 19.45 49.13
N PHE A 14 27.09 18.17 48.74
CA PHE A 14 28.03 17.19 49.26
C PHE A 14 29.48 17.58 48.95
N GLY A 15 29.79 17.91 47.69
CA GLY A 15 31.14 18.31 47.31
C GLY A 15 31.60 19.59 47.98
N LEU A 16 30.72 20.58 48.15
CA LEU A 16 31.04 21.77 48.96
C LEU A 16 31.30 21.40 50.42
N TRP A 17 30.53 20.47 50.98
CA TRP A 17 30.71 20.02 52.36
C TRP A 17 32.08 19.38 52.59
N VAL A 18 32.44 18.42 51.74
CA VAL A 18 33.70 17.69 51.83
C VAL A 18 34.88 18.62 51.55
N THR A 19 34.80 19.49 50.54
CA THR A 19 35.88 20.41 50.16
C THR A 19 36.19 21.46 51.23
N PHE A 20 35.17 22.02 51.88
CA PHE A 20 35.35 23.07 52.90
C PHE A 20 35.36 22.52 54.33
N HIS A 21 35.25 21.20 54.50
CA HIS A 21 35.17 20.51 55.79
C HIS A 21 34.19 21.17 56.78
N PHE A 22 32.96 21.44 56.34
CA PHE A 22 31.97 22.10 57.20
C PHE A 22 31.74 21.28 58.48
N GLY A 23 31.88 21.93 59.64
CA GLY A 23 31.75 21.27 60.94
C GLY A 23 32.96 20.40 61.36
N GLY A 24 34.09 20.52 60.66
CA GLY A 24 35.37 19.89 61.02
C GLY A 24 35.64 18.58 60.28
N ILE A 25 36.91 18.14 60.31
CA ILE A 25 37.41 16.98 59.55
C ILE A 25 36.67 15.71 59.95
N THR A 26 36.52 15.44 61.25
CA THR A 26 35.89 14.21 61.75
C THR A 26 34.40 14.13 61.43
N LEU A 27 33.70 15.27 61.33
CA LEU A 27 32.30 15.28 60.90
C LEU A 27 32.19 15.14 59.39
N SER A 28 33.14 15.71 58.64
CA SER A 28 33.19 15.61 57.19
C SER A 28 33.47 14.17 56.74
N GLU A 29 34.46 13.50 57.33
CA GLU A 29 34.77 12.07 57.16
C GLU A 29 33.54 11.18 57.40
N ARG A 30 32.79 11.44 58.47
CA ARG A 30 31.54 10.71 58.74
C ARG A 30 30.46 10.94 57.69
N ILE A 31 30.34 12.16 57.18
CA ILE A 31 29.34 12.53 56.18
C ILE A 31 29.73 11.96 54.81
N ASP A 32 31.03 11.87 54.54
CA ASP A 32 31.62 11.32 53.33
C ASP A 32 31.28 9.82 53.21
N ASP A 33 31.88 9.00 54.08
CA ASP A 33 31.69 7.55 54.17
C ASP A 33 30.21 7.12 54.24
N LEU A 34 29.44 7.70 55.18
CA LEU A 34 28.04 7.32 55.33
C LEU A 34 27.19 7.87 54.19
N GLY A 35 27.55 9.03 53.63
CA GLY A 35 26.85 9.64 52.51
C GLY A 35 26.93 8.76 51.28
N GLU A 36 28.12 8.24 50.97
CA GLU A 36 28.36 7.32 49.87
C GLU A 36 27.58 6.01 50.01
N ALA A 37 27.68 5.37 51.18
CA ALA A 37 26.94 4.14 51.46
C ALA A 37 25.43 4.33 51.29
N VAL A 38 24.89 5.44 51.80
CA VAL A 38 23.45 5.77 51.72
C VAL A 38 23.01 6.04 50.29
N VAL A 39 23.79 6.77 49.51
CA VAL A 39 23.45 7.11 48.12
C VAL A 39 23.50 5.87 47.23
N ALA A 40 24.50 5.01 47.40
CA ALA A 40 24.56 3.72 46.71
C ALA A 40 23.39 2.80 47.09
N PHE A 41 23.01 2.75 48.37
CA PHE A 41 21.84 2.01 48.83
C PHE A 41 20.53 2.56 48.23
N ALA A 42 20.37 3.88 48.18
CA ALA A 42 19.23 4.52 47.54
C ALA A 42 19.17 4.18 46.04
N ALA A 43 20.30 4.19 45.34
CA ALA A 43 20.39 3.76 43.95
C ALA A 43 19.96 2.30 43.77
N ALA A 44 20.37 1.41 44.68
CA ALA A 44 19.96 0.01 44.69
C ALA A 44 18.43 -0.15 44.84
N LEU A 45 17.82 0.56 45.78
CA LEU A 45 16.37 0.53 46.01
C LEU A 45 15.59 1.06 44.80
N VAL A 46 16.02 2.17 44.22
CA VAL A 46 15.35 2.78 43.06
C VAL A 46 15.47 1.89 41.81
N CYS A 47 16.63 1.30 41.57
CA CYS A 47 16.81 0.33 40.48
C CYS A 47 15.98 -0.95 40.71
N GLY A 48 15.86 -1.41 41.96
CA GLY A 48 15.00 -2.53 42.33
C GLY A 48 13.52 -2.23 42.09
N ALA A 49 13.07 -1.04 42.47
CA ALA A 49 11.71 -0.56 42.19
C ALA A 49 11.42 -0.45 40.68
N ALA A 50 12.39 0.03 39.89
CA ALA A 50 12.33 -0.04 38.43
C ALA A 50 12.17 -1.48 37.95
N ALA A 51 12.95 -2.44 38.47
CA ALA A 51 12.85 -3.84 38.06
C ALA A 51 11.45 -4.43 38.26
N LEU A 52 10.73 -4.05 39.33
CA LEU A 52 9.37 -4.51 39.61
C LEU A 52 8.34 -4.08 38.55
N ARG A 53 8.60 -2.98 37.83
CA ARG A 53 7.71 -2.48 36.76
C ARG A 53 8.04 -3.04 35.37
N HIS A 54 9.18 -3.70 35.22
CA HIS A 54 9.62 -4.28 33.95
C HIS A 54 9.40 -5.79 33.92
N VAL A 55 9.37 -6.40 32.73
CA VAL A 55 9.19 -7.85 32.55
C VAL A 55 10.34 -8.42 31.69
N GLY A 56 10.64 -9.71 31.87
CA GLY A 56 11.61 -10.42 31.04
C GLY A 56 13.05 -9.93 31.23
N ARG A 57 13.72 -9.58 30.14
CA ARG A 57 15.15 -9.21 30.15
C ARG A 57 15.40 -7.87 30.84
N SER A 58 14.55 -6.87 30.62
CA SER A 58 14.69 -5.54 31.24
C SER A 58 14.57 -5.62 32.76
N ARG A 59 13.69 -6.49 33.29
CA ARG A 59 13.62 -6.77 34.73
C ARG A 59 14.93 -7.34 35.27
N ARG A 60 15.48 -8.35 34.60
CA ARG A 60 16.76 -8.96 35.00
C ARG A 60 17.91 -7.96 34.94
N ALA A 61 17.93 -7.09 33.92
CA ALA A 61 18.93 -6.04 33.80
C ALA A 61 18.90 -5.07 34.99
N TRP A 62 17.73 -4.53 35.33
CA TRP A 62 17.56 -3.64 36.49
C TRP A 62 17.82 -4.33 37.83
N LEU A 63 17.50 -5.64 37.98
CA LEU A 63 17.86 -6.41 39.17
C LEU A 63 19.38 -6.53 39.34
N LEU A 64 20.13 -6.74 38.24
CA LEU A 64 21.59 -6.82 38.30
C LEU A 64 22.23 -5.46 38.63
N ILE A 65 21.72 -4.36 38.07
CA ILE A 65 22.18 -3.01 38.44
C ILE A 65 21.84 -2.70 39.92
N SER A 66 20.66 -3.10 40.39
CA SER A 66 20.28 -2.98 41.80
C SER A 66 21.20 -3.79 42.72
N ALA A 67 21.49 -5.04 42.38
CA ALA A 67 22.41 -5.90 43.12
C ALA A 67 23.85 -5.35 43.11
N SER A 68 24.28 -4.76 41.99
CA SER A 68 25.59 -4.09 41.87
C SER A 68 25.71 -2.92 42.84
N ALA A 69 24.76 -1.99 42.83
CA ALA A 69 24.75 -0.84 43.74
C ALA A 69 24.63 -1.27 45.21
N PHE A 70 23.88 -2.35 45.49
CA PHE A 70 23.78 -2.90 46.84
C PHE A 70 25.08 -3.54 47.31
N ALA A 71 25.77 -4.31 46.45
CA ALA A 71 27.05 -4.91 46.77
C ALA A 71 28.11 -3.84 47.08
N TRP A 72 28.15 -2.78 46.29
CA TRP A 72 29.07 -1.66 46.54
C TRP A 72 28.71 -0.93 47.85
N SER A 73 27.43 -0.67 48.11
CA SER A 73 26.96 -0.07 49.37
C SER A 73 27.32 -0.90 50.62
N ILE A 74 27.31 -2.24 50.52
CA ILE A 74 27.81 -3.12 51.58
C ILE A 74 29.33 -2.94 51.76
N GLY A 75 30.09 -2.88 50.66
CA GLY A 75 31.52 -2.61 50.70
C GLY A 75 31.80 -1.31 51.44
N GLU A 76 31.09 -0.25 51.07
CA GLU A 76 31.22 1.07 51.68
C GLU A 76 30.83 1.06 53.16
N ALA A 77 29.72 0.43 53.52
CA ALA A 77 29.32 0.32 54.93
C ALA A 77 30.36 -0.44 55.79
N VAL A 78 31.06 -1.42 55.21
CA VAL A 78 32.18 -2.10 55.88
C VAL A 78 33.39 -1.18 55.99
N TRP A 79 33.69 -0.41 54.95
CA TRP A 79 34.74 0.62 54.95
C TRP A 79 34.47 1.66 56.07
N SER A 80 33.29 2.27 56.08
CA SER A 80 32.88 3.23 57.11
C SER A 80 32.92 2.65 58.51
N TYR A 81 32.63 1.35 58.67
CA TYR A 81 32.73 0.70 59.99
C TYR A 81 34.17 0.67 60.52
N TYR A 82 35.17 0.51 59.65
CA TYR A 82 36.58 0.57 60.04
C TYR A 82 37.03 2.00 60.37
N GLU A 83 36.78 2.96 59.48
CA GLU A 83 37.27 4.33 59.64
C GLU A 83 36.48 5.10 60.70
N VAL A 84 35.15 5.19 60.55
CA VAL A 84 34.28 5.91 61.48
C VAL A 84 34.01 5.13 62.76
N GLY A 85 33.76 3.82 62.64
CA GLY A 85 33.33 2.99 63.76
C GLY A 85 34.47 2.56 64.69
N LEU A 86 35.57 2.09 64.11
CA LEU A 86 36.74 1.59 64.84
C LEU A 86 37.88 2.63 64.95
N GLY A 87 37.85 3.72 64.18
CA GLY A 87 38.90 4.74 64.17
C GLY A 87 40.23 4.21 63.63
N ARG A 88 40.19 3.24 62.71
CA ARG A 88 41.38 2.58 62.16
C ARG A 88 41.36 2.65 60.64
N GLN A 89 42.52 2.85 60.04
CA GLN A 89 42.69 2.71 58.60
C GLN A 89 42.29 1.30 58.16
N VAL A 90 41.59 1.22 57.02
CA VAL A 90 41.10 -0.05 56.48
C VAL A 90 42.30 -0.94 56.09
N PRO A 91 42.36 -2.19 56.58
CA PRO A 91 43.45 -3.09 56.23
C PRO A 91 43.35 -3.53 54.76
N PHE A 92 44.48 -3.62 54.05
CA PHE A 92 44.51 -4.13 52.68
C PHE A 92 45.13 -5.54 52.62
N PRO A 93 44.44 -6.56 52.09
CA PRO A 93 43.04 -6.55 51.62
C PRO A 93 42.00 -6.58 52.74
N SER A 94 40.79 -6.11 52.44
CA SER A 94 39.69 -5.93 53.37
C SER A 94 38.44 -6.75 52.98
N PRO A 95 37.50 -6.99 53.91
CA PRO A 95 36.18 -7.49 53.55
C PRO A 95 35.35 -6.51 52.69
N ALA A 96 35.67 -5.21 52.68
CA ALA A 96 34.99 -4.22 51.82
C ALA A 96 35.28 -4.47 50.33
N ASP A 97 36.49 -4.96 50.00
CA ASP A 97 36.93 -5.27 48.63
C ASP A 97 35.99 -6.30 47.96
N ALA A 98 35.39 -7.21 48.73
CA ALA A 98 34.42 -8.17 48.21
C ALA A 98 33.14 -7.49 47.70
N GLY A 99 32.71 -6.41 48.35
CA GLY A 99 31.56 -5.60 47.92
C GLY A 99 31.88 -4.79 46.66
N PHE A 100 33.01 -4.09 46.67
CA PHE A 100 33.46 -3.26 45.55
C PHE A 100 33.71 -4.08 44.28
N LEU A 101 34.53 -5.14 44.37
CA LEU A 101 34.83 -6.00 43.21
C LEU A 101 33.62 -6.86 42.80
N GLY A 102 32.75 -7.24 43.74
CA GLY A 102 31.52 -7.97 43.46
C GLY A 102 30.49 -7.16 42.68
N ALA A 103 30.49 -5.82 42.83
CA ALA A 103 29.58 -4.93 42.14
C ALA A 103 29.81 -4.90 40.61
N VAL A 104 31.06 -5.06 40.17
CA VAL A 104 31.49 -4.92 38.76
C VAL A 104 30.87 -5.98 37.83
N PRO A 105 30.98 -7.30 38.09
CA PRO A 105 30.37 -8.32 37.22
C PRO A 105 28.84 -8.23 37.21
N LEU A 106 28.22 -7.77 38.31
CA LEU A 106 26.78 -7.52 38.37
C LEU A 106 26.39 -6.35 37.45
N ALA A 107 27.13 -5.23 37.48
CA ALA A 107 26.92 -4.09 36.58
C ALA A 107 27.07 -4.51 35.11
N ALA A 108 28.16 -5.23 34.78
CA ALA A 108 28.43 -5.72 33.44
C ALA A 108 27.30 -6.64 32.93
N GLY A 109 26.85 -7.59 33.75
CA GLY A 109 25.72 -8.46 33.44
C GLY A 109 24.43 -7.67 33.16
N GLY A 110 24.16 -6.62 33.93
CA GLY A 110 23.01 -5.72 33.72
C GLY A 110 23.06 -5.03 32.36
N ILE A 111 24.21 -4.48 31.99
CA ILE A 111 24.42 -3.75 30.73
C ILE A 111 24.31 -4.65 29.50
N VAL A 112 24.87 -5.86 29.56
CA VAL A 112 24.73 -6.87 28.50
C VAL A 112 23.25 -7.22 28.28
N LEU A 113 22.46 -7.33 29.35
CA LEU A 113 21.03 -7.62 29.22
C LEU A 113 20.22 -6.46 28.61
N PHE A 114 20.62 -5.20 28.81
CA PHE A 114 20.00 -4.04 28.13
C PHE A 114 20.31 -4.01 26.64
N SER A 115 21.54 -4.35 26.25
CA SER A 115 21.98 -4.32 24.85
C SER A 115 21.53 -5.56 24.05
N ALA A 116 21.25 -6.68 24.72
CA ALA A 116 20.77 -7.93 24.14
C ALA A 116 19.26 -7.93 23.79
N ALA A 117 18.81 -6.96 23.00
CA ALA A 117 17.50 -7.03 22.34
C ALA A 117 17.38 -8.31 21.47
N ARG A 118 16.19 -8.68 20.97
CA ARG A 118 16.01 -9.78 20.00
C ARG A 118 16.73 -9.47 18.68
N ARG A 119 18.05 -9.52 18.69
CA ARG A 119 18.92 -9.38 17.53
C ARG A 119 19.18 -10.77 16.96
N ARG A 120 19.39 -10.84 15.64
CA ARG A 120 19.88 -12.04 14.95
C ARG A 120 21.20 -12.50 15.57
N ALA A 121 21.49 -13.80 15.51
CA ALA A 121 22.69 -14.40 16.13
C ALA A 121 23.99 -13.68 15.69
N VAL A 122 24.09 -13.34 14.40
CA VAL A 122 25.22 -12.61 13.80
C VAL A 122 25.48 -11.27 14.49
N VAL A 123 24.43 -10.48 14.73
CA VAL A 123 24.58 -9.16 15.38
C VAL A 123 24.95 -9.30 16.86
N ARG A 124 24.53 -10.38 17.54
CA ARG A 124 24.98 -10.65 18.91
C ARG A 124 26.45 -11.01 18.96
N LEU A 125 26.89 -11.87 18.03
CA LEU A 125 28.29 -12.26 17.92
C LEU A 125 29.18 -11.05 17.63
N ALA A 126 28.76 -10.16 16.73
CA ALA A 126 29.49 -8.92 16.46
C ALA A 126 29.64 -8.04 17.70
N THR A 127 28.58 -7.87 18.51
CA THR A 127 28.66 -7.12 19.77
C THR A 127 29.62 -7.76 20.77
N VAL A 128 29.62 -9.10 20.87
CA VAL A 128 30.58 -9.82 21.74
C VAL A 128 32.02 -9.60 21.27
N LEU A 129 32.28 -9.68 19.96
CA LEU A 129 33.60 -9.41 19.41
C LEU A 129 34.03 -7.98 19.66
N ASP A 130 33.17 -6.98 19.41
CA ASP A 130 33.46 -5.58 19.70
C ASP A 130 33.80 -5.38 21.20
N SER A 131 33.08 -6.02 22.12
CA SER A 131 33.40 -5.99 23.56
C SER A 131 34.78 -6.56 23.87
N LEU A 132 35.13 -7.71 23.28
CA LEU A 132 36.40 -8.38 23.52
C LEU A 132 37.58 -7.58 22.92
N ILE A 133 37.40 -6.97 21.75
CA ILE A 133 38.38 -6.08 21.13
C ILE A 133 38.65 -4.89 22.04
N ILE A 134 37.58 -4.24 22.54
CA ILE A 134 37.70 -3.10 23.45
C ILE A 134 38.41 -3.51 24.75
N ALA A 135 37.97 -4.61 25.37
CA ALA A 135 38.52 -5.08 26.64
C ALA A 135 40.01 -5.45 26.52
N GLY A 136 40.39 -6.23 25.50
CA GLY A 136 41.80 -6.56 25.25
C GLY A 136 42.64 -5.31 24.95
N SER A 137 42.13 -4.38 24.13
CA SER A 137 42.84 -3.13 23.85
C SER A 137 43.07 -2.28 25.10
N LEU A 138 42.07 -2.17 25.97
CA LEU A 138 42.20 -1.45 27.23
C LEU A 138 43.10 -2.18 28.23
N LEU A 139 43.11 -3.51 28.20
CA LEU A 139 44.02 -4.34 28.99
C LEU A 139 45.48 -4.12 28.56
N ALA A 140 45.77 -4.07 27.26
CA ALA A 140 47.09 -3.71 26.74
C ALA A 140 47.54 -2.32 27.22
N VAL A 141 46.67 -1.31 27.13
CA VAL A 141 46.96 0.04 27.64
C VAL A 141 47.23 -0.01 29.14
N SER A 142 46.36 -0.66 29.92
CA SER A 142 46.50 -0.81 31.38
C SER A 142 47.78 -1.56 31.76
N TRP A 143 48.19 -2.57 30.98
CA TRP A 143 49.43 -3.32 31.17
C TRP A 143 50.66 -2.43 31.03
N THR A 144 50.72 -1.64 29.95
CA THR A 144 51.87 -0.74 29.70
C THR A 144 52.01 0.39 30.71
N THR A 145 50.93 0.80 31.38
CA THR A 145 50.94 1.95 32.29
C THR A 145 51.06 1.56 33.75
N ILE A 146 50.14 0.72 34.25
CA ILE A 146 49.96 0.48 35.69
C ILE A 146 50.09 -1.02 36.03
N LEU A 147 49.47 -1.90 35.26
CA LEU A 147 49.29 -3.30 35.64
C LEU A 147 50.62 -4.08 35.68
N LYS A 148 51.54 -3.82 34.74
CA LYS A 148 52.88 -4.42 34.74
C LYS A 148 53.65 -4.05 36.01
N THR A 149 53.57 -2.79 36.44
CA THR A 149 54.24 -2.29 37.65
C THR A 149 53.68 -2.95 38.91
N ILE A 150 52.36 -3.07 39.03
CA ILE A 150 51.68 -3.75 40.16
C ILE A 150 52.02 -5.24 40.17
N TYR A 151 52.06 -5.88 38.99
CA TYR A 151 52.41 -7.29 38.88
C TYR A 151 53.88 -7.54 39.26
N SER A 152 54.82 -6.73 38.78
CA SER A 152 56.25 -6.95 39.01
C SER A 152 56.71 -6.52 40.42
N HIS A 153 56.03 -5.56 41.05
CA HIS A 153 56.35 -5.06 42.40
C HIS A 153 55.31 -5.47 43.46
N GLY A 154 54.48 -6.48 43.15
CA GLY A 154 53.33 -6.88 43.98
C GLY A 154 53.71 -7.39 45.37
N ALA A 155 52.77 -7.27 46.31
CA ALA A 155 52.94 -7.66 47.71
C ALA A 155 53.42 -9.11 47.88
N ASN A 156 54.12 -9.40 48.98
CA ASN A 156 54.61 -10.75 49.35
C ASN A 156 53.52 -11.83 49.48
N ASN A 157 52.23 -11.46 49.34
CA ASN A 157 51.08 -12.33 49.43
C ASN A 157 50.29 -12.35 48.10
N LEU A 158 50.15 -13.54 47.52
CA LEU A 158 49.39 -13.78 46.28
C LEU A 158 47.95 -13.28 46.36
N PHE A 159 47.31 -13.37 47.52
CA PHE A 159 45.93 -12.90 47.70
C PHE A 159 45.82 -11.37 47.59
N ALA A 160 46.75 -10.65 48.22
CA ALA A 160 46.81 -9.20 48.15
C ALA A 160 47.17 -8.71 46.74
N GLN A 161 48.06 -9.43 46.06
CA GLN A 161 48.39 -9.17 44.67
C GLN A 161 47.18 -9.37 43.75
N ALA A 162 46.41 -10.46 43.92
CA ALA A 162 45.21 -10.71 43.13
C ALA A 162 44.16 -9.61 43.29
N ILE A 163 43.95 -9.12 44.51
CA ILE A 163 43.01 -8.02 44.78
C ILE A 163 43.53 -6.71 44.17
N SER A 164 44.82 -6.40 44.30
CA SER A 164 45.40 -5.19 43.68
C SER A 164 45.28 -5.16 42.16
N LEU A 165 45.38 -6.32 41.49
CA LEU A 165 45.19 -6.44 40.04
C LEU A 165 43.71 -6.38 39.63
N ALA A 166 42.80 -6.80 40.52
CA ALA A 166 41.38 -6.83 40.23
C ALA A 166 40.76 -5.43 40.05
N TYR A 167 41.32 -4.39 40.68
CA TYR A 167 40.84 -3.00 40.53
C TYR A 167 41.09 -2.45 39.11
N PRO A 168 42.32 -2.39 38.57
CA PRO A 168 42.51 -1.93 37.19
C PRO A 168 41.83 -2.82 36.14
N ILE A 169 41.68 -4.12 36.40
CA ILE A 169 40.91 -5.02 35.52
C ILE A 169 39.42 -4.65 35.56
N SER A 170 38.89 -4.29 36.72
CA SER A 170 37.51 -3.82 36.87
C SER A 170 37.26 -2.52 36.10
N ASP A 171 38.22 -1.59 36.12
CA ASP A 171 38.16 -0.36 35.32
C ASP A 171 38.07 -0.64 33.82
N VAL A 172 38.88 -1.59 33.33
CA VAL A 172 38.83 -2.07 31.95
C VAL A 172 37.44 -2.64 31.62
N VAL A 173 36.84 -3.42 32.52
CA VAL A 173 35.49 -3.96 32.35
C VAL A 173 34.46 -2.83 32.31
N ILE A 174 34.48 -1.89 33.25
CA ILE A 174 33.54 -0.76 33.32
C ILE A 174 33.63 0.10 32.06
N LEU A 175 34.84 0.45 31.63
CA LEU A 175 35.06 1.25 30.42
C LEU A 175 34.61 0.52 29.16
N THR A 176 34.81 -0.81 29.08
CA THR A 176 34.25 -1.63 28.01
C THR A 176 32.73 -1.55 28.01
N MET A 177 32.09 -1.70 29.17
CA MET A 177 30.63 -1.62 29.28
C MET A 177 30.09 -0.22 28.92
N LEU A 178 30.79 0.85 29.27
CA LEU A 178 30.46 2.22 28.89
C LEU A 178 30.44 2.38 27.36
N LEU A 179 31.49 1.89 26.69
CA LEU A 179 31.59 1.92 25.23
C LEU A 179 30.49 1.07 24.57
N LEU A 180 30.07 -0.04 25.18
CA LEU A 180 28.93 -0.83 24.72
C LEU A 180 27.59 -0.09 24.86
N LEU A 181 27.39 0.67 25.93
CA LEU A 181 26.19 1.51 26.09
C LEU A 181 26.16 2.64 25.03
N LEU A 182 27.30 3.21 24.69
CA LEU A 182 27.43 4.27 23.69
C LEU A 182 27.30 3.77 22.23
N SER A 183 27.77 2.54 21.96
CA SER A 183 27.67 1.88 20.64
C SER A 183 26.34 1.18 20.41
N GLY A 184 25.60 0.87 21.48
CA GLY A 184 24.34 0.13 21.41
C GLY A 184 23.22 0.85 20.65
N ARG A 185 22.46 0.11 19.83
CA ARG A 185 21.16 0.54 19.27
C ARG A 185 20.12 0.63 20.39
N VAL A 186 20.20 1.69 21.18
CA VAL A 186 19.25 1.94 22.27
C VAL A 186 18.02 2.64 21.69
N ARG A 187 16.84 2.13 22.04
CA ARG A 187 15.54 2.75 21.70
C ARG A 187 15.57 4.21 22.15
N ALA A 188 15.09 5.14 21.32
CA ALA A 188 15.13 6.58 21.63
C ALA A 188 14.58 6.93 23.03
N ARG A 189 13.61 6.16 23.53
CA ARG A 189 13.01 6.29 24.87
C ARG A 189 13.93 5.83 26.02
N ASP A 190 14.71 4.77 25.82
CA ASP A 190 15.64 4.20 26.81
C ASP A 190 17.00 4.91 26.79
N ARG A 191 17.29 5.68 25.73
CA ARG A 191 18.57 6.40 25.54
C ARG A 191 18.92 7.23 26.76
N VAL A 192 17.99 8.01 27.29
CA VAL A 192 18.32 8.90 28.41
C VAL A 192 18.57 8.14 29.71
N SER A 193 17.81 7.10 30.02
CA SER A 193 18.09 6.26 31.21
C SER A 193 19.45 5.57 31.08
N LEU A 194 19.79 5.05 29.90
CA LEU A 194 21.10 4.42 29.68
C LEU A 194 22.25 5.42 29.58
N SER A 195 22.01 6.64 29.09
CA SER A 195 23.00 7.73 29.14
C SER A 195 23.27 8.20 30.56
N LEU A 196 22.24 8.26 31.43
CA LEU A 196 22.41 8.55 32.85
C LEU A 196 23.17 7.42 33.56
N LEU A 197 22.86 6.16 33.25
CA LEU A 197 23.60 5.00 33.75
C LEU A 197 25.07 5.04 33.31
N ALA A 198 25.33 5.32 32.03
CA ALA A 198 26.69 5.46 31.51
C ALA A 198 27.44 6.64 32.15
N ALA A 199 26.79 7.80 32.29
CA ALA A 199 27.37 8.95 32.97
C ALA A 199 27.70 8.65 34.44
N GLY A 200 26.84 7.88 35.13
CA GLY A 200 27.08 7.46 36.50
C GLY A 200 28.28 6.52 36.64
N LEU A 201 28.38 5.52 35.76
CA LEU A 201 29.54 4.62 35.72
C LEU A 201 30.84 5.35 35.36
N LEU A 202 30.77 6.34 34.46
CA LEU A 202 31.91 7.19 34.14
C LEU A 202 32.35 8.02 35.35
N ALA A 203 31.41 8.57 36.12
CA ALA A 203 31.73 9.32 37.33
C ALA A 203 32.43 8.43 38.37
N ASN A 204 31.93 7.21 38.60
CA ASN A 204 32.59 6.23 39.48
C ASN A 204 34.00 5.89 39.00
N LEU A 205 34.17 5.60 37.69
CA LEU A 205 35.48 5.28 37.11
C LEU A 205 36.51 6.41 37.28
N LEU A 206 36.06 7.66 37.14
CA LEU A 206 36.92 8.83 37.35
C LEU A 206 37.28 9.02 38.84
N ALA A 207 36.35 8.72 39.75
CA ALA A 207 36.59 8.72 41.18
C ALA A 207 37.60 7.63 41.58
N ASP A 208 37.40 6.39 41.11
CA ASP A 208 38.32 5.25 41.31
C ASP A 208 39.74 5.59 40.82
N SER A 209 39.86 6.21 39.64
CA SER A 209 41.14 6.66 39.08
C SER A 209 41.80 7.75 39.93
N GLY A 210 41.02 8.71 40.44
CA GLY A 210 41.52 9.78 41.31
C GLY A 210 41.96 9.27 42.67
N PHE A 211 41.21 8.34 43.26
CA PHE A 211 41.56 7.62 44.49
C PHE A 211 42.88 6.86 44.34
N ALA A 212 43.03 6.08 43.27
CA ALA A 212 44.26 5.32 43.01
C ALA A 212 45.47 6.25 42.87
N TYR A 213 45.30 7.39 42.19
CA TYR A 213 46.36 8.39 42.05
C TYR A 213 46.74 9.02 43.41
N LEU A 214 45.76 9.53 44.17
CA LEU A 214 46.00 10.18 45.47
C LEU A 214 46.60 9.24 46.50
N THR A 215 46.20 7.97 46.48
CA THR A 215 46.79 6.92 47.31
C THR A 215 48.27 6.69 46.96
N THR A 216 48.60 6.68 45.66
CA THR A 216 49.99 6.49 45.19
C THR A 216 50.91 7.63 45.63
N VAL A 217 50.41 8.87 45.67
CA VAL A 217 51.16 10.04 46.15
C VAL A 217 51.04 10.27 47.66
N ASN A 218 50.47 9.31 48.41
CA ASN A 218 50.22 9.40 49.87
C ASN A 218 49.50 10.70 50.29
N SER A 219 48.62 11.21 49.44
CA SER A 219 47.87 12.46 49.66
C SER A 219 46.38 12.21 49.87
N TYR A 220 45.94 10.96 49.83
CA TYR A 220 44.57 10.60 50.20
C TYR A 220 44.37 10.75 51.70
N GLY A 221 43.22 11.31 52.10
CA GLY A 221 42.95 11.68 53.49
C GLY A 221 41.46 11.54 53.84
N PRO A 222 41.05 11.95 55.05
CA PRO A 222 39.75 11.59 55.65
C PRO A 222 38.49 12.09 54.94
N ALA A 223 38.61 13.08 54.06
CA ALA A 223 37.50 13.57 53.24
C ALA A 223 38.09 14.35 52.06
N GLN A 224 37.88 13.89 50.83
CA GLN A 224 38.50 14.46 49.64
C GLN A 224 37.46 14.88 48.60
N PRO A 225 37.70 15.97 47.84
CA PRO A 225 36.77 16.38 46.79
C PRO A 225 36.53 15.33 45.70
N ILE A 226 37.41 14.35 45.54
CA ILE A 226 37.26 13.25 44.58
C ILE A 226 36.10 12.31 44.95
N ASP A 227 35.78 12.21 46.24
CA ASP A 227 34.79 11.30 46.84
C ASP A 227 33.36 11.67 46.41
N THR A 228 33.19 12.95 46.07
CA THR A 228 31.98 13.48 45.39
C THR A 228 31.66 12.74 44.08
N GLY A 229 32.66 12.15 43.43
CA GLY A 229 32.50 11.39 42.19
C GLY A 229 31.64 10.13 42.37
N TRP A 230 31.81 9.36 43.45
CA TRP A 230 30.98 8.19 43.73
C TRP A 230 29.55 8.58 44.09
N VAL A 231 29.37 9.65 44.88
CA VAL A 231 28.04 10.23 45.17
C VAL A 231 27.34 10.67 43.88
N ALA A 232 28.03 11.42 43.02
CA ALA A 232 27.50 11.84 41.73
C ALA A 232 27.12 10.63 40.87
N GLY A 233 27.97 9.62 40.83
CA GLY A 233 27.76 8.42 40.03
C GLY A 233 26.54 7.62 40.47
N TYR A 234 26.41 7.32 41.76
CA TYR A 234 25.26 6.59 42.27
C TYR A 234 23.96 7.40 42.21
N LEU A 235 23.99 8.73 42.35
CA LEU A 235 22.81 9.57 42.09
C LEU A 235 22.37 9.54 40.62
N LEU A 236 23.31 9.54 39.67
CA LEU A 236 23.01 9.39 38.24
C LEU A 236 22.43 7.99 37.93
N ILE A 237 22.94 6.94 38.56
CA ILE A 237 22.38 5.58 38.48
C ILE A 237 20.96 5.53 39.08
N ALA A 238 20.74 6.16 40.23
CA ALA A 238 19.43 6.29 40.84
C ALA A 238 18.44 7.03 39.93
N LEU A 239 18.86 8.14 39.30
CA LEU A 239 18.05 8.86 38.31
C LEU A 239 17.70 8.02 37.09
N ALA A 240 18.64 7.21 36.61
CA ALA A 240 18.41 6.27 35.52
C ALA A 240 17.28 5.29 35.86
N GLY A 241 17.35 4.69 37.07
CA GLY A 241 16.32 3.80 37.61
C GLY A 241 14.98 4.52 37.83
N PHE A 242 14.99 5.72 38.42
CA PHE A 242 13.77 6.49 38.68
C PHE A 242 13.02 6.83 37.39
N ARG A 243 13.76 7.24 36.35
CA ARG A 243 13.18 7.49 35.03
C ARG A 243 12.61 6.21 34.41
N ALA A 244 13.31 5.08 34.54
CA ALA A 244 12.84 3.79 34.05
C ALA A 244 11.61 3.27 34.80
N TRP A 245 11.44 3.68 36.05
CA TRP A 245 10.25 3.41 36.86
C TRP A 245 9.04 4.25 36.44
N LEU A 246 9.24 5.52 36.04
CA LEU A 246 8.15 6.44 35.67
C LEU A 246 7.50 6.17 34.31
N LEU A 247 8.21 5.57 33.35
CA LEU A 247 7.73 5.40 31.98
C LEU A 247 7.17 3.98 31.76
N PRO A 248 5.84 3.77 31.60
CA PRO A 248 5.23 2.45 31.37
C PRO A 248 5.59 1.84 30.00
N VAL A 249 5.38 0.53 29.85
CA VAL A 249 5.74 -0.26 28.66
C VAL A 249 4.65 -0.14 27.59
N ASP A 250 4.89 0.69 26.56
CA ASP A 250 4.08 0.65 25.33
C ASP A 250 4.59 -0.45 24.38
N PRO A 251 3.71 -1.07 23.57
CA PRO A 251 4.13 -2.03 22.56
C PRO A 251 5.05 -1.36 21.51
N PRO A 252 6.06 -2.09 21.01
CA PRO A 252 7.12 -1.51 20.20
C PRO A 252 6.60 -1.04 18.83
N GLN A 253 6.93 0.20 18.45
CA GLN A 253 6.92 0.62 17.05
C GLN A 253 8.29 0.36 16.41
N PRO A 254 8.36 -0.35 15.27
CA PRO A 254 9.61 -0.68 14.62
C PRO A 254 10.02 0.46 13.68
N LYS A 255 10.81 1.42 14.18
CA LYS A 255 11.68 2.21 13.30
C LYS A 255 13.13 1.94 13.70
N GLU A 256 13.70 0.90 13.09
CA GLU A 256 15.14 0.67 13.10
C GLU A 256 15.80 1.83 12.34
N GLN A 257 16.32 2.82 13.07
CA GLN A 257 17.19 3.84 12.46
C GLN A 257 18.55 3.19 12.14
N ALA A 258 19.06 3.46 10.95
CA ALA A 258 20.39 3.03 10.54
C ALA A 258 21.46 3.58 11.50
N PRO A 259 22.52 2.80 11.80
CA PRO A 259 23.59 3.25 12.69
C PRO A 259 24.28 4.51 12.16
N SER A 260 24.67 5.40 13.06
CA SER A 260 25.53 6.52 12.69
C SER A 260 26.92 6.00 12.32
N ARG A 261 27.53 6.56 11.27
CA ARG A 261 28.84 6.14 10.76
C ARG A 261 29.92 6.13 11.84
N TRP A 262 29.85 7.03 12.83
CA TRP A 262 30.80 7.12 13.93
C TRP A 262 30.77 5.91 14.89
N GLN A 263 29.61 5.28 15.08
CA GLN A 263 29.48 4.12 15.98
C GLN A 263 30.23 2.88 15.46
N LEU A 264 30.48 2.80 14.15
CA LEU A 264 31.27 1.73 13.54
C LEU A 264 32.75 1.78 13.93
N PHE A 265 33.25 2.96 14.31
CA PHE A 265 34.65 3.20 14.64
C PHE A 265 34.97 3.07 16.15
N LEU A 266 33.95 2.99 17.01
CA LEU A 266 34.11 3.03 18.47
C LEU A 266 35.07 1.94 19.01
N PRO A 267 35.00 0.67 18.56
CA PRO A 267 35.92 -0.37 19.05
C PRO A 267 37.38 -0.18 18.62
N TYR A 268 37.61 0.62 17.56
CA TYR A 268 38.94 0.85 17.01
C TYR A 268 39.70 1.97 17.72
N ILE A 269 39.02 2.82 18.50
CA ILE A 269 39.67 3.90 19.26
C ILE A 269 40.57 3.33 20.37
N PRO A 270 40.09 2.44 21.27
CA PRO A 270 40.95 1.79 22.25
C PRO A 270 42.06 0.97 21.59
N MET A 271 41.78 0.31 20.47
CA MET A 271 42.77 -0.46 19.72
C MET A 271 43.92 0.42 19.22
N ALA A 272 43.61 1.58 18.64
CA ALA A 272 44.63 2.54 18.21
C ALA A 272 45.46 3.04 19.40
N ALA A 273 44.81 3.34 20.53
CA ALA A 273 45.49 3.73 21.76
C ALA A 273 46.41 2.61 22.28
N ALA A 274 45.96 1.35 22.25
CA ALA A 274 46.74 0.18 22.64
C ALA A 274 47.99 0.01 21.79
N VAL A 275 47.86 0.14 20.46
CA VAL A 275 49.00 0.06 19.53
C VAL A 275 50.01 1.17 19.81
N VAL A 276 49.55 2.40 20.00
CA VAL A 276 50.43 3.54 20.32
C VAL A 276 51.14 3.34 21.66
N ALA A 277 50.41 3.00 22.72
CA ALA A 277 50.96 2.79 24.06
C ALA A 277 51.98 1.65 24.07
N SER A 278 51.66 0.52 23.42
CA SER A 278 52.56 -0.63 23.29
C SER A 278 53.81 -0.31 22.48
N SER A 279 53.67 0.50 21.41
CA SER A 279 54.81 0.91 20.59
C SER A 279 55.75 1.85 21.37
N VAL A 280 55.19 2.77 22.15
CA VAL A 280 55.96 3.68 23.01
C VAL A 280 56.68 2.89 24.10
N ASP A 281 56.00 1.97 24.79
CA ASP A 281 56.64 1.09 25.78
C ASP A 281 57.76 0.26 25.15
N ALA A 282 57.55 -0.32 23.97
CA ALA A 282 58.58 -1.09 23.27
C ALA A 282 59.81 -0.25 22.88
N LEU A 283 59.60 1.02 22.48
CA LEU A 283 60.68 1.95 22.16
C LEU A 283 61.48 2.37 23.40
N ILE A 284 60.81 2.53 24.55
CA ILE A 284 61.46 2.92 25.82
C ILE A 284 62.16 1.71 26.45
N SER A 285 61.48 0.57 26.53
CA SER A 285 61.92 -0.65 27.19
C SER A 285 62.88 -1.51 26.34
N GLY A 286 62.98 -1.24 25.03
CA GLY A 286 63.82 -1.98 24.08
C GLY A 286 63.37 -3.42 23.79
N SER A 287 62.23 -3.86 24.34
CA SER A 287 61.65 -5.18 24.14
C SER A 287 60.14 -5.14 24.34
N VAL A 288 59.41 -6.09 23.75
CA VAL A 288 57.98 -6.27 23.96
C VAL A 288 57.78 -7.38 24.99
N ASP A 289 56.99 -7.11 26.02
CA ASP A 289 56.65 -8.10 27.04
C ASP A 289 55.82 -9.25 26.44
N ASN A 290 56.07 -10.48 26.89
CA ASN A 290 55.40 -11.67 26.35
C ASN A 290 53.87 -11.61 26.52
N PHE A 291 53.38 -11.12 27.66
CA PHE A 291 51.94 -11.00 27.88
C PHE A 291 51.32 -10.01 26.91
N LEU A 292 51.96 -8.83 26.76
CA LEU A 292 51.52 -7.79 25.83
C LEU A 292 51.50 -8.29 24.38
N PHE A 293 52.51 -9.06 23.97
CA PHE A 293 52.56 -9.66 22.64
C PHE A 293 51.37 -10.59 22.38
N TYR A 294 51.09 -11.54 23.28
CA TYR A 294 49.98 -12.48 23.09
C TYR A 294 48.60 -11.81 23.16
N ASP A 295 48.42 -10.81 24.04
CA ASP A 295 47.18 -10.03 24.12
C ASP A 295 46.92 -9.27 22.80
N LEU A 296 47.93 -8.58 22.26
CA LEU A 296 47.81 -7.89 20.96
C LEU A 296 47.50 -8.86 19.82
N VAL A 297 48.10 -10.06 19.79
CA VAL A 297 47.78 -11.09 18.80
C VAL A 297 46.32 -11.52 18.90
N ILE A 298 45.80 -11.72 20.11
CA ILE A 298 44.38 -12.06 20.33
C ILE A 298 43.47 -10.92 19.84
N VAL A 299 43.78 -9.67 20.18
CA VAL A 299 43.02 -8.49 19.72
C VAL A 299 43.02 -8.42 18.19
N VAL A 300 44.17 -8.60 17.53
CA VAL A 300 44.27 -8.63 16.07
C VAL A 300 43.43 -9.75 15.47
N MET A 301 43.47 -10.96 16.03
CA MET A 301 42.65 -12.09 15.57
C MET A 301 41.15 -11.79 15.70
N LEU A 302 40.72 -11.21 16.83
CA LEU A 302 39.32 -10.80 17.03
C LEU A 302 38.89 -9.74 16.00
N VAL A 303 39.76 -8.77 15.69
CA VAL A 303 39.51 -7.75 14.66
C VAL A 303 39.38 -8.37 13.28
N VAL A 304 40.23 -9.34 12.93
CA VAL A 304 40.15 -10.06 11.64
C VAL A 304 38.83 -10.82 11.53
N ILE A 305 38.43 -11.55 12.57
CA ILE A 305 37.14 -12.27 12.60
C ILE A 305 35.98 -11.27 12.45
N ARG A 306 36.02 -10.16 13.20
CA ARG A 306 35.01 -9.10 13.14
C ARG A 306 34.94 -8.45 11.75
N GLN A 307 36.08 -8.22 11.10
CA GLN A 307 36.15 -7.64 9.76
C GLN A 307 35.64 -8.61 8.69
N PHE A 308 35.94 -9.91 8.82
CA PHE A 308 35.41 -10.94 7.93
C PHE A 308 33.88 -11.02 8.01
N MET A 309 33.32 -10.97 9.22
CA MET A 309 31.86 -10.91 9.41
C MET A 309 31.25 -9.67 8.77
N MET A 310 31.85 -8.49 8.98
CA MET A 310 31.39 -7.24 8.38
C MET A 310 31.44 -7.30 6.85
N PHE A 311 32.48 -7.90 6.28
CA PHE A 311 32.62 -8.10 4.85
C PHE A 311 31.54 -9.04 4.29
N SER A 312 31.30 -10.19 4.94
CA SER A 312 30.25 -11.14 4.55
C SER A 312 28.84 -10.54 4.66
N ASP A 313 28.58 -9.71 5.66
CA ASP A 313 27.32 -8.98 5.79
C ASP A 313 27.19 -7.94 4.67
N ASN A 314 28.28 -7.27 4.30
CA ASN A 314 28.31 -6.27 3.24
C ASN A 314 28.06 -6.89 1.85
N THR A 315 28.68 -8.03 1.54
CA THR A 315 28.42 -8.74 0.27
C THR A 315 26.96 -9.18 0.20
N THR A 316 26.44 -9.80 1.26
CA THR A 316 25.03 -10.23 1.33
C THR A 316 24.07 -9.05 1.18
N LEU A 317 24.40 -7.89 1.78
CA LEU A 317 23.58 -6.68 1.66
C LEU A 317 23.62 -6.13 0.23
N ASN A 318 24.80 -6.12 -0.39
CA ASN A 318 24.97 -5.64 -1.75
C ASN A 318 24.21 -6.53 -2.76
N ASP A 319 24.26 -7.86 -2.57
CA ASP A 319 23.49 -8.80 -3.39
C ASP A 319 21.99 -8.54 -3.27
N ARG A 320 21.47 -8.34 -2.04
CA ARG A 320 20.05 -7.98 -1.83
C ARG A 320 19.67 -6.65 -2.46
N LEU A 321 20.56 -5.65 -2.40
CA LEU A 321 20.32 -4.37 -3.06
C LEU A 321 20.23 -4.55 -4.57
N GLN A 322 21.15 -5.32 -5.17
CA GLN A 322 21.11 -5.63 -6.59
C GLN A 322 19.85 -6.41 -6.98
N GLU A 323 19.43 -7.38 -6.17
CA GLU A 323 18.17 -8.11 -6.37
C GLU A 323 16.95 -7.17 -6.33
N GLN A 324 16.90 -6.24 -5.38
CA GLN A 324 15.83 -5.26 -5.28
C GLN A 324 15.80 -4.31 -6.47
N THR A 325 16.97 -3.81 -6.90
CA THR A 325 17.06 -2.95 -8.08
C THR A 325 16.64 -3.70 -9.35
N ALA A 326 17.09 -4.94 -9.52
CA ALA A 326 16.70 -5.76 -10.66
C ALA A 326 15.21 -6.12 -10.64
N ALA A 327 14.63 -6.41 -9.47
CA ALA A 327 13.20 -6.65 -9.32
C ALA A 327 12.37 -5.40 -9.63
N LEU A 328 12.82 -4.23 -9.19
CA LEU A 328 12.18 -2.95 -9.50
C LEU A 328 12.19 -2.70 -11.01
N GLN A 329 13.35 -2.85 -11.65
CA GLN A 329 13.49 -2.70 -13.11
C GLN A 329 12.59 -3.69 -13.87
N ARG A 330 12.57 -4.97 -13.49
CA ARG A 330 11.66 -5.96 -14.11
C ARG A 330 10.19 -5.58 -13.93
N SER A 331 9.81 -5.08 -12.75
CA SER A 331 8.43 -4.65 -12.51
C SER A 331 8.07 -3.44 -13.36
N GLU A 332 8.96 -2.47 -13.52
CA GLU A 332 8.76 -1.30 -14.39
C GLU A 332 8.64 -1.72 -15.86
N GLU A 333 9.54 -2.58 -16.35
CA GLU A 333 9.49 -3.13 -17.71
C GLU A 333 8.21 -3.92 -17.96
N HIS A 334 7.79 -4.74 -16.99
CA HIS A 334 6.56 -5.52 -17.09
C HIS A 334 5.32 -4.62 -17.16
N LEU A 335 5.22 -3.62 -16.27
CA LEU A 335 4.12 -2.65 -16.29
C LEU A 335 4.09 -1.85 -17.60
N ARG A 336 5.26 -1.42 -18.09
CA ARG A 336 5.39 -0.74 -19.37
C ARG A 336 4.92 -1.62 -20.52
N SER A 337 5.31 -2.89 -20.54
CA SER A 337 4.86 -3.86 -21.54
C SER A 337 3.35 -4.08 -21.51
N LEU A 338 2.73 -4.16 -20.32
CA LEU A 338 1.27 -4.29 -20.20
C LEU A 338 0.54 -3.08 -20.80
N VAL A 339 1.05 -1.86 -20.58
CA VAL A 339 0.48 -0.63 -21.14
C VAL A 339 0.70 -0.54 -22.66
N GLU A 340 1.88 -0.91 -23.18
CA GLU A 340 2.20 -0.85 -24.61
C GLU A 340 1.43 -1.86 -25.46
N HIS A 341 1.02 -2.99 -24.87
CA HIS A 341 0.26 -4.05 -25.55
C HIS A 341 -1.25 -4.07 -25.24
N SER A 342 -1.77 -3.07 -24.51
CA SER A 342 -3.22 -2.90 -24.36
C SER A 342 -3.89 -2.63 -25.72
N SER A 343 -5.11 -3.13 -25.92
CA SER A 343 -5.91 -2.82 -27.12
C SER A 343 -6.38 -1.36 -27.12
N ASP A 344 -6.60 -0.79 -25.95
CA ASP A 344 -7.00 0.60 -25.77
C ASP A 344 -5.77 1.51 -25.73
N ALA A 345 -5.89 2.73 -26.25
CA ALA A 345 -4.85 3.74 -26.12
C ALA A 345 -4.97 4.46 -24.77
N ALA A 346 -4.06 4.12 -23.85
CA ALA A 346 -3.85 4.85 -22.62
C ALA A 346 -3.05 6.14 -22.88
N THR A 347 -3.53 7.24 -22.34
CA THR A 347 -2.96 8.59 -22.51
C THR A 347 -2.93 9.28 -21.16
N LEU A 348 -1.80 9.89 -20.80
CA LEU A 348 -1.67 10.74 -19.63
C LEU A 348 -1.70 12.20 -20.09
N ALA A 349 -2.64 12.97 -19.57
CA ALA A 349 -2.76 14.40 -19.84
C ALA A 349 -2.65 15.23 -18.56
N ASP A 350 -2.35 16.52 -18.67
CA ASP A 350 -2.40 17.44 -17.54
C ASP A 350 -3.83 17.95 -17.27
N GLY A 351 -3.98 18.80 -16.25
CA GLY A 351 -5.27 19.40 -15.89
C GLY A 351 -5.91 20.29 -16.97
N TYR A 352 -5.16 20.66 -18.02
CA TYR A 352 -5.65 21.42 -19.18
C TYR A 352 -5.98 20.53 -20.39
N GLY A 353 -5.78 19.21 -20.26
CA GLY A 353 -6.00 18.24 -21.31
C GLY A 353 -4.87 18.17 -22.34
N VAL A 354 -3.67 18.65 -22.00
CA VAL A 354 -2.47 18.52 -22.84
C VAL A 354 -1.83 17.16 -22.62
N ILE A 355 -1.59 16.41 -23.70
CA ILE A 355 -1.02 15.06 -23.64
C ILE A 355 0.45 15.12 -23.21
N ARG A 356 0.82 14.41 -22.15
CA ARG A 356 2.19 14.26 -21.64
C ARG A 356 2.81 12.92 -21.98
N PHE A 357 2.00 11.88 -22.02
CA PHE A 357 2.44 10.53 -22.39
C PHE A 357 1.32 9.82 -23.13
N GLN A 358 1.69 8.94 -24.05
CA GLN A 358 0.73 8.10 -24.76
C GLN A 358 1.32 6.73 -25.06
N SER A 359 0.51 5.70 -24.84
CA SER A 359 0.85 4.31 -25.14
C SER A 359 1.04 4.07 -26.65
N ALA A 360 1.87 3.08 -26.99
CA ALA A 360 2.16 2.71 -28.38
C ALA A 360 0.91 2.24 -29.17
N SER A 361 -0.16 1.84 -28.48
CA SER A 361 -1.43 1.44 -29.07
C SER A 361 -2.07 2.53 -29.93
N VAL A 362 -1.74 3.80 -29.70
CA VAL A 362 -2.22 4.92 -30.53
C VAL A 362 -1.79 4.80 -31.99
N GLN A 363 -0.64 4.15 -32.27
CA GLN A 363 -0.17 3.92 -33.63
C GLN A 363 -1.05 2.89 -34.35
N ARG A 364 -1.53 1.86 -33.64
CA ARG A 364 -2.42 0.86 -34.22
C ARG A 364 -3.82 1.42 -34.45
N LEU A 365 -4.33 2.22 -33.51
CA LEU A 365 -5.69 2.76 -33.56
C LEU A 365 -5.83 3.97 -34.49
N PHE A 366 -4.83 4.86 -34.54
CA PHE A 366 -4.96 6.16 -35.22
C PHE A 366 -3.81 6.48 -36.19
N ALA A 367 -2.83 5.58 -36.34
CA ALA A 367 -1.63 5.74 -37.18
C ALA A 367 -0.68 6.90 -36.79
N PHE A 368 -0.82 7.48 -35.60
CA PHE A 368 0.15 8.43 -35.05
C PHE A 368 1.38 7.71 -34.47
N ALA A 369 2.57 8.25 -34.71
CA ALA A 369 3.77 7.69 -34.11
C ALA A 369 3.78 7.93 -32.58
N PRO A 370 4.37 7.02 -31.77
CA PRO A 370 4.53 7.23 -30.35
C PRO A 370 5.28 8.56 -30.08
N GLY A 371 4.65 9.48 -29.35
CA GLY A 371 5.20 10.81 -29.07
C GLY A 371 4.73 11.94 -29.99
N GLU A 372 4.14 11.64 -31.15
CA GLU A 372 3.68 12.68 -32.12
C GLU A 372 2.54 13.55 -31.56
N LEU A 373 1.72 12.98 -30.68
CA LEU A 373 0.60 13.66 -30.04
C LEU A 373 0.98 14.34 -28.70
N VAL A 374 2.20 14.13 -28.20
CA VAL A 374 2.65 14.76 -26.95
C VAL A 374 2.73 16.27 -27.14
N GLY A 375 2.14 17.02 -26.22
CA GLY A 375 2.00 18.48 -26.30
C GLY A 375 0.75 18.97 -27.04
N THR A 376 -0.02 18.08 -27.68
CA THR A 376 -1.31 18.44 -28.28
C THR A 376 -2.45 18.37 -27.26
N ARG A 377 -3.52 19.16 -27.45
CA ARG A 377 -4.71 19.07 -26.60
C ARG A 377 -5.62 17.97 -27.10
N LEU A 378 -6.09 17.12 -26.20
CA LEU A 378 -6.96 15.98 -26.55
C LEU A 378 -8.22 16.40 -27.34
N VAL A 379 -8.80 17.56 -27.01
CA VAL A 379 -10.02 18.08 -27.64
C VAL A 379 -9.80 18.45 -29.12
N ASP A 380 -8.58 18.79 -29.52
CA ASP A 380 -8.28 19.15 -30.91
C ASP A 380 -8.34 17.94 -31.84
N LEU A 381 -8.23 16.73 -31.29
CA LEU A 381 -8.36 15.46 -32.01
C LEU A 381 -9.82 15.04 -32.23
N ALA A 382 -10.77 15.65 -31.53
CA ALA A 382 -12.19 15.33 -31.68
C ALA A 382 -12.84 16.08 -32.86
N HIS A 383 -13.83 15.42 -33.47
CA HIS A 383 -14.70 16.03 -34.49
C HIS A 383 -15.36 17.29 -33.94
N ILE A 384 -15.54 18.31 -34.79
CA ILE A 384 -15.98 19.64 -34.37
C ILE A 384 -17.30 19.62 -33.58
N ASP A 385 -18.26 18.80 -34.02
CA ASP A 385 -19.56 18.62 -33.34
C ASP A 385 -19.45 17.92 -31.98
N ASP A 386 -18.41 17.11 -31.76
CA ASP A 386 -18.25 16.28 -30.57
C ASP A 386 -17.34 16.94 -29.52
N ARG A 387 -16.64 18.04 -29.89
CA ARG A 387 -15.77 18.82 -28.99
C ARG A 387 -16.48 19.30 -27.72
N PRO A 388 -17.71 19.85 -27.78
CA PRO A 388 -18.41 20.29 -26.57
C PRO A 388 -18.66 19.14 -25.59
N ALA A 389 -19.03 17.96 -26.09
CA ALA A 389 -19.28 16.78 -25.26
C ALA A 389 -17.99 16.30 -24.57
N LEU A 390 -16.87 16.27 -25.30
CA LEU A 390 -15.58 15.89 -24.74
C LEU A 390 -15.06 16.92 -23.71
N LEU A 391 -15.26 18.22 -23.95
CA LEU A 391 -14.94 19.28 -22.98
C LEU A 391 -15.74 19.14 -21.68
N ASN A 392 -17.04 18.85 -21.78
CA ASN A 392 -17.89 18.61 -20.61
C ASN A 392 -17.39 17.39 -19.83
N CYS A 393 -17.08 16.29 -20.51
CA CYS A 393 -16.53 15.08 -19.90
C CYS A 393 -15.23 15.36 -19.12
N LEU A 394 -14.30 16.13 -19.69
CA LEU A 394 -13.06 16.54 -19.03
C LEU A 394 -13.33 17.43 -17.80
N SER A 395 -14.23 18.40 -17.93
CA SER A 395 -14.65 19.26 -16.81
C SER A 395 -15.28 18.45 -15.67
N ASP A 396 -16.12 17.48 -16.00
CA ASP A 396 -16.78 16.63 -15.01
C ASP A 396 -15.79 15.69 -14.32
N ALA A 397 -14.80 15.14 -15.05
CA ALA A 397 -13.70 14.39 -14.46
C ALA A 397 -12.89 15.23 -13.47
N LEU A 398 -12.62 16.50 -13.79
CA LEU A 398 -11.88 17.39 -12.89
C LEU A 398 -12.63 17.65 -11.58
N LYS A 399 -13.97 17.67 -11.61
CA LYS A 399 -14.82 17.81 -10.41
C LYS A 399 -14.96 16.48 -9.66
N ALA A 400 -15.06 15.37 -10.37
CA ALA A 400 -15.24 14.04 -9.82
C ALA A 400 -13.88 13.45 -9.41
N SER A 401 -13.53 13.58 -8.12
CA SER A 401 -12.30 12.96 -7.60
C SER A 401 -12.38 11.43 -7.76
N ALA A 402 -11.45 10.86 -8.53
CA ALA A 402 -11.26 9.42 -8.76
C ALA A 402 -12.37 8.63 -9.47
N HIS A 403 -13.51 9.24 -9.83
CA HIS A 403 -14.57 8.53 -10.55
C HIS A 403 -14.38 8.68 -12.06
N PRO A 404 -14.37 7.58 -12.84
CA PRO A 404 -14.23 7.65 -14.28
C PRO A 404 -15.49 8.28 -14.90
N THR A 405 -15.30 9.27 -15.77
CA THR A 405 -16.34 9.80 -16.65
C THR A 405 -16.05 9.33 -18.07
N SER A 406 -17.09 8.98 -18.83
CA SER A 406 -16.94 8.50 -20.21
C SER A 406 -17.80 9.29 -21.19
N VAL A 407 -17.33 9.37 -22.43
CA VAL A 407 -18.05 9.99 -23.55
C VAL A 407 -17.75 9.23 -24.84
N THR A 408 -18.74 9.05 -25.69
CA THR A 408 -18.52 8.57 -27.06
C THR A 408 -18.34 9.77 -27.99
N CYS A 409 -17.22 9.81 -28.72
CA CYS A 409 -16.95 10.86 -29.69
C CYS A 409 -16.14 10.33 -30.87
N ARG A 410 -16.18 11.06 -31.98
CA ARG A 410 -15.36 10.76 -33.16
C ARG A 410 -13.98 11.38 -33.01
N LEU A 411 -12.94 10.55 -33.04
CA LEU A 411 -11.56 11.01 -33.02
C LEU A 411 -10.93 10.90 -34.42
N ARG A 412 -10.05 11.86 -34.73
CA ARG A 412 -9.41 11.97 -36.04
C ARG A 412 -8.32 10.91 -36.19
N HIS A 413 -8.46 10.08 -37.21
CA HIS A 413 -7.40 9.21 -37.68
C HIS A 413 -6.36 10.02 -38.49
N LYS A 414 -5.07 9.65 -38.46
CA LYS A 414 -4.01 10.40 -39.19
C LYS A 414 -4.27 10.53 -40.70
N LEU A 415 -4.97 9.55 -41.28
CA LEU A 415 -5.37 9.54 -42.70
C LEU A 415 -6.57 10.46 -43.03
N GLY A 416 -7.12 11.19 -42.03
CA GLY A 416 -8.22 12.13 -42.22
C GLY A 416 -9.63 11.53 -42.06
N THR A 417 -9.74 10.23 -41.79
CA THR A 417 -11.00 9.56 -41.45
C THR A 417 -11.35 9.76 -39.97
N TRP A 418 -12.59 9.42 -39.60
CA TRP A 418 -13.10 9.54 -38.23
C TRP A 418 -13.42 8.15 -37.66
N THR A 419 -12.96 7.90 -36.45
CA THR A 419 -13.18 6.63 -35.72
C THR A 419 -14.09 6.90 -34.53
N TYR A 420 -15.09 6.05 -34.31
CA TYR A 420 -15.93 6.16 -33.11
C TYR A 420 -15.18 5.63 -31.90
N CYS A 421 -14.97 6.47 -30.90
CA CYS A 421 -14.22 6.11 -29.72
C CYS A 421 -15.02 6.35 -28.44
N GLU A 422 -14.91 5.41 -27.51
CA GLU A 422 -15.28 5.63 -26.13
C GLU A 422 -14.04 6.16 -25.39
N VAL A 423 -14.14 7.40 -24.91
CA VAL A 423 -13.08 8.08 -24.17
C VAL A 423 -13.48 8.09 -22.70
N THR A 424 -12.66 7.47 -21.86
CA THR A 424 -12.87 7.42 -20.40
C THR A 424 -11.77 8.22 -19.71
N VAL A 425 -12.14 9.18 -18.87
CA VAL A 425 -11.22 10.09 -18.17
C VAL A 425 -11.29 9.83 -16.67
N THR A 426 -10.14 9.60 -16.04
CA THR A 426 -10.00 9.47 -14.59
C THR A 426 -9.05 10.54 -14.06
N ASN A 427 -9.52 11.33 -13.10
CA ASN A 427 -8.73 12.39 -12.48
C ASN A 427 -7.88 11.84 -11.32
N LEU A 428 -6.55 11.87 -11.49
CA LEU A 428 -5.57 11.47 -10.48
C LEU A 428 -4.59 12.61 -10.14
N LEU A 429 -4.99 13.88 -10.33
CA LEU A 429 -4.16 15.05 -10.01
C LEU A 429 -3.75 15.13 -8.53
N TYR A 430 -4.51 14.50 -7.64
CA TYR A 430 -4.24 14.45 -6.21
C TYR A 430 -3.18 13.42 -5.81
N LEU A 431 -2.80 12.49 -6.70
CA LEU A 431 -1.77 11.50 -6.44
C LEU A 431 -0.40 12.03 -6.90
N PRO A 432 0.57 12.19 -5.99
CA PRO A 432 1.92 12.68 -6.34
C PRO A 432 2.67 11.79 -7.34
N SER A 433 2.25 10.53 -7.49
CA SER A 433 2.87 9.57 -8.43
C SER A 433 2.39 9.73 -9.88
N VAL A 434 1.30 10.46 -10.13
CA VAL A 434 0.68 10.60 -11.47
C VAL A 434 0.56 12.07 -11.88
N GLU A 435 0.04 12.91 -10.97
CA GLU A 435 -0.15 14.35 -11.19
C GLU A 435 -0.82 14.69 -12.54
N GLY A 436 -1.85 13.94 -12.92
CA GLY A 436 -2.51 14.08 -14.22
C GLY A 436 -3.86 13.36 -14.35
N LEU A 437 -4.42 13.48 -15.55
CA LEU A 437 -5.62 12.78 -16.01
C LEU A 437 -5.20 11.53 -16.80
N ILE A 438 -5.72 10.37 -16.40
CA ILE A 438 -5.60 9.15 -17.21
C ILE A 438 -6.79 9.09 -18.17
N VAL A 439 -6.50 9.04 -19.45
CA VAL A 439 -7.49 8.96 -20.53
C VAL A 439 -7.30 7.64 -21.26
N ASN A 440 -8.33 6.78 -21.21
CA ASN A 440 -8.37 5.55 -21.97
C ASN A 440 -9.25 5.72 -23.21
N ILE A 441 -8.75 5.36 -24.39
CA ILE A 441 -9.44 5.54 -25.66
C ILE A 441 -9.64 4.16 -26.29
N ARG A 442 -10.90 3.77 -26.46
CA ARG A 442 -11.30 2.49 -27.05
C ARG A 442 -12.04 2.71 -28.35
N ASP A 443 -11.64 2.00 -29.40
CA ASP A 443 -12.40 1.96 -30.66
C ASP A 443 -13.69 1.15 -30.46
N VAL A 444 -14.82 1.76 -30.79
CA VAL A 444 -16.16 1.18 -30.69
C VAL A 444 -16.91 1.24 -32.03
N THR A 445 -16.19 1.41 -33.14
CA THR A 445 -16.78 1.54 -34.49
C THR A 445 -17.64 0.34 -34.85
N ASP A 446 -17.10 -0.89 -34.77
CA ASP A 446 -17.85 -2.12 -35.07
C ASP A 446 -19.12 -2.24 -34.22
N ARG A 447 -19.01 -1.92 -32.93
CA ARG A 447 -20.14 -1.95 -31.99
C ARG A 447 -21.21 -0.94 -32.40
N LYS A 448 -20.83 0.27 -32.79
CA LYS A 448 -21.78 1.30 -33.23
C LYS A 448 -22.49 0.93 -34.53
N GLU A 449 -21.76 0.39 -35.50
CA GLU A 449 -22.36 -0.10 -36.75
C GLU A 449 -23.34 -1.26 -36.53
N LEU A 450 -23.02 -2.17 -35.58
CA LEU A 450 -23.91 -3.25 -35.19
C LEU A 450 -25.16 -2.73 -34.46
N GLU A 451 -25.02 -1.79 -33.54
CA GLU A 451 -26.15 -1.14 -32.84
C GLU A 451 -27.12 -0.50 -33.86
N GLU A 452 -26.60 0.21 -34.86
CA GLU A 452 -27.40 0.82 -35.92
C GLU A 452 -28.13 -0.23 -36.80
N LYS A 453 -27.43 -1.30 -37.19
CA LYS A 453 -28.02 -2.41 -37.97
C LYS A 453 -29.13 -3.13 -37.19
N VAL A 454 -28.91 -3.40 -35.91
CA VAL A 454 -29.90 -4.05 -35.04
C VAL A 454 -31.12 -3.14 -34.84
N SER A 455 -30.92 -1.84 -34.66
CA SER A 455 -32.03 -0.88 -34.56
C SER A 455 -32.88 -0.87 -35.83
N HIS A 456 -32.25 -0.92 -37.01
CA HIS A 456 -32.97 -0.98 -38.28
C HIS A 456 -33.77 -2.30 -38.45
N GLN A 457 -33.17 -3.44 -38.09
CA GLN A 457 -33.80 -4.77 -38.17
C GLN A 457 -34.93 -4.97 -37.14
N ALA A 458 -34.87 -4.31 -35.99
CA ALA A 458 -35.94 -4.37 -34.99
C ALA A 458 -37.27 -3.79 -35.51
N GLY A 459 -37.22 -2.88 -36.49
CA GLY A 459 -38.38 -2.18 -37.04
C GLY A 459 -38.98 -2.74 -38.33
N HIS A 460 -38.23 -3.53 -39.11
CA HIS A 460 -38.61 -3.92 -40.48
C HIS A 460 -38.57 -5.44 -40.68
N ASP A 461 -39.31 -5.96 -41.67
CA ASP A 461 -39.22 -7.35 -42.12
C ASP A 461 -37.95 -7.52 -42.97
N PRO A 462 -37.06 -8.48 -42.65
CA PRO A 462 -35.76 -8.60 -43.31
C PRO A 462 -35.83 -9.03 -44.78
N LEU A 463 -36.96 -9.58 -45.25
CA LEU A 463 -37.13 -10.02 -46.63
C LEU A 463 -37.81 -8.94 -47.50
N THR A 464 -38.84 -8.29 -46.99
CA THR A 464 -39.64 -7.33 -47.77
C THR A 464 -39.29 -5.86 -47.51
N ASN A 465 -38.52 -5.56 -46.46
CA ASN A 465 -38.21 -4.22 -45.97
C ASN A 465 -39.44 -3.38 -45.56
N LEU A 466 -40.64 -3.96 -45.52
CA LEU A 466 -41.83 -3.34 -44.92
C LEU A 466 -41.70 -3.29 -43.40
N ALA A 467 -42.60 -2.57 -42.72
CA ALA A 467 -42.72 -2.69 -41.28
C ALA A 467 -42.98 -4.15 -40.87
N ASN A 468 -42.32 -4.61 -39.81
CA ASN A 468 -42.61 -5.94 -39.27
C ASN A 468 -43.86 -5.92 -38.37
N ARG A 469 -44.31 -7.10 -37.94
CA ARG A 469 -45.47 -7.27 -37.05
C ARG A 469 -45.41 -6.41 -35.79
N SER A 470 -44.23 -6.25 -35.18
CA SER A 470 -44.07 -5.46 -33.96
C SER A 470 -44.26 -3.97 -34.23
N SER A 471 -43.65 -3.46 -35.29
CA SER A 471 -43.80 -2.06 -35.72
C SER A 471 -45.21 -1.72 -36.13
N PHE A 472 -45.89 -2.63 -36.86
CA PHE A 472 -47.30 -2.44 -37.21
C PHE A 472 -48.19 -2.33 -35.97
N ARG A 473 -47.98 -3.21 -34.98
CA ARG A 473 -48.75 -3.18 -33.74
C ARG A 473 -48.50 -1.89 -32.95
N ASN A 474 -47.25 -1.46 -32.84
CA ASN A 474 -46.90 -0.21 -32.15
C ASN A 474 -47.53 1.00 -32.85
N ALA A 475 -47.46 1.05 -34.20
CA ALA A 475 -48.08 2.12 -34.98
C ALA A 475 -49.61 2.12 -34.85
N LEU A 476 -50.24 0.95 -34.82
CA LEU A 476 -51.68 0.80 -34.59
C LEU A 476 -52.07 1.26 -33.17
N GLU A 477 -51.34 0.83 -32.14
CA GLU A 477 -51.59 1.25 -30.75
C GLU A 477 -51.42 2.77 -30.59
N GLN A 478 -50.37 3.33 -31.17
CA GLN A 478 -50.14 4.78 -31.18
C GLN A 478 -51.25 5.53 -31.92
N ALA A 479 -51.71 5.01 -33.07
CA ALA A 479 -52.82 5.60 -33.82
C ALA A 479 -54.12 5.60 -33.01
N ILE A 480 -54.41 4.53 -32.27
CA ILE A 480 -55.58 4.43 -31.39
C ILE A 480 -55.49 5.43 -30.24
N GLU A 481 -54.31 5.57 -29.61
CA GLU A 481 -54.09 6.51 -28.50
C GLU A 481 -54.31 7.97 -28.93
N HIS A 482 -53.98 8.30 -30.18
CA HIS A 482 -54.09 9.66 -30.73
C HIS A 482 -55.36 9.86 -31.59
N LEU A 483 -56.35 8.98 -31.50
CA LEU A 483 -57.56 9.05 -32.32
C LEU A 483 -58.47 10.21 -31.89
N GLU A 484 -58.64 11.21 -32.77
CA GLU A 484 -59.57 12.33 -32.51
C GLU A 484 -61.04 11.90 -32.72
N PRO A 485 -62.02 12.50 -32.00
CA PRO A 485 -63.44 12.25 -32.20
C PRO A 485 -63.87 12.51 -33.66
N GLY A 486 -64.53 11.52 -34.28
CA GLY A 486 -65.03 11.60 -35.65
C GLY A 486 -64.06 11.11 -36.73
N ARG A 487 -62.84 10.68 -36.37
CA ARG A 487 -61.93 9.96 -37.26
C ARG A 487 -62.04 8.45 -37.06
N SER A 488 -61.78 7.70 -38.12
CA SER A 488 -61.80 6.23 -38.13
C SER A 488 -60.43 5.64 -38.41
N ILE A 489 -60.15 4.46 -37.84
CA ILE A 489 -58.98 3.65 -38.17
C ILE A 489 -59.48 2.35 -38.77
N SER A 490 -58.98 1.99 -39.94
CA SER A 490 -59.28 0.73 -40.61
C SER A 490 -58.02 -0.07 -40.84
N VAL A 491 -58.14 -1.40 -40.75
CA VAL A 491 -57.06 -2.32 -41.09
C VAL A 491 -57.53 -3.25 -42.18
N LEU A 492 -56.71 -3.39 -43.21
CA LEU A 492 -56.84 -4.42 -44.24
C LEU A 492 -55.77 -5.49 -44.00
N ILE A 493 -56.16 -6.75 -43.87
CA ILE A 493 -55.25 -7.89 -43.92
C ILE A 493 -55.34 -8.48 -45.33
N VAL A 494 -54.19 -8.58 -45.98
CA VAL A 494 -54.02 -9.06 -47.35
C VAL A 494 -53.22 -10.36 -47.28
N ASP A 495 -53.80 -11.45 -47.76
CA ASP A 495 -53.14 -12.76 -47.77
C ASP A 495 -53.00 -13.27 -49.20
N VAL A 496 -51.80 -13.76 -49.51
CA VAL A 496 -51.46 -14.29 -50.82
C VAL A 496 -52.00 -15.71 -50.97
N ASP A 497 -53.01 -15.86 -51.82
CA ASP A 497 -53.71 -17.14 -52.02
C ASP A 497 -52.77 -18.20 -52.61
N ASP A 498 -52.86 -19.42 -52.06
CA ASP A 498 -52.11 -20.61 -52.48
C ASP A 498 -50.57 -20.44 -52.49
N PHE A 499 -50.02 -19.46 -51.74
CA PHE A 499 -48.57 -19.21 -51.65
C PHE A 499 -47.78 -20.46 -51.26
N LYS A 500 -48.29 -21.26 -50.30
CA LYS A 500 -47.66 -22.52 -49.88
C LYS A 500 -47.44 -23.48 -51.05
N SER A 501 -48.43 -23.62 -51.93
CA SER A 501 -48.36 -24.48 -53.11
C SER A 501 -47.33 -23.97 -54.12
N VAL A 502 -47.24 -22.64 -54.29
CA VAL A 502 -46.22 -22.01 -55.13
C VAL A 502 -44.82 -22.28 -54.57
N ASN A 503 -44.65 -22.17 -53.26
CA ASN A 503 -43.39 -22.39 -52.57
C ASN A 503 -42.94 -23.87 -52.65
N GLU A 504 -43.89 -24.81 -52.53
CA GLU A 504 -43.64 -26.26 -52.71
C GLU A 504 -43.29 -26.62 -54.17
N ALA A 505 -43.88 -25.93 -55.15
CA ALA A 505 -43.66 -26.21 -56.57
C ALA A 505 -42.39 -25.57 -57.14
N LEU A 506 -42.03 -24.36 -56.70
CA LEU A 506 -40.97 -23.53 -57.30
C LEU A 506 -39.77 -23.27 -56.38
N GLY A 507 -39.84 -23.68 -55.12
CA GLY A 507 -38.77 -23.55 -54.13
C GLY A 507 -38.80 -22.23 -53.36
N SER A 508 -38.19 -22.26 -52.16
CA SER A 508 -38.20 -21.15 -51.19
C SER A 508 -37.59 -19.86 -51.71
N GLU A 509 -36.54 -19.94 -52.52
CA GLU A 509 -35.87 -18.77 -53.09
C GLU A 509 -36.78 -17.99 -54.05
N LEU A 510 -37.60 -18.68 -54.85
CA LEU A 510 -38.54 -18.04 -55.77
C LEU A 510 -39.77 -17.52 -55.02
N GLY A 511 -40.20 -18.22 -53.96
CA GLY A 511 -41.22 -17.73 -53.03
C GLY A 511 -40.80 -16.43 -52.33
N ASP A 512 -39.53 -16.31 -51.93
CA ASP A 512 -38.99 -15.11 -51.31
C ASP A 512 -38.99 -13.91 -52.28
N GLN A 513 -38.53 -14.11 -53.52
CA GLN A 513 -38.57 -13.08 -54.56
C GLN A 513 -40.01 -12.63 -54.87
N LEU A 514 -40.95 -13.57 -54.83
CA LEU A 514 -42.37 -13.29 -55.04
C LEU A 514 -42.94 -12.43 -53.90
N LEU A 515 -42.58 -12.72 -52.65
CA LEU A 515 -42.98 -11.92 -51.49
C LEU A 515 -42.38 -10.50 -51.52
N THR A 516 -41.13 -10.34 -51.97
CA THR A 516 -40.53 -9.01 -52.19
C THR A 516 -41.28 -8.24 -53.28
N ALA A 517 -41.69 -8.90 -54.37
CA ALA A 517 -42.48 -8.28 -55.44
C ALA A 517 -43.90 -7.92 -55.00
N VAL A 518 -44.52 -8.75 -54.16
CA VAL A 518 -45.80 -8.50 -53.49
C VAL A 518 -45.71 -7.26 -52.60
N ALA A 519 -44.67 -7.15 -51.78
CA ALA A 519 -44.44 -6.01 -50.92
C ALA A 519 -44.26 -4.70 -51.70
N ALA A 520 -43.39 -4.72 -52.71
CA ALA A 520 -43.15 -3.56 -53.56
C ALA A 520 -44.42 -3.12 -54.32
N ARG A 521 -45.24 -4.08 -54.77
CA ARG A 521 -46.53 -3.77 -55.41
C ARG A 521 -47.53 -3.20 -54.42
N LEU A 522 -47.56 -3.71 -53.18
CA LEU A 522 -48.43 -3.20 -52.12
C LEU A 522 -48.08 -1.74 -51.78
N GLU A 523 -46.80 -1.41 -51.58
CA GLU A 523 -46.33 -0.02 -51.32
C GLU A 523 -46.71 0.96 -52.43
N GLN A 524 -46.73 0.52 -53.69
CA GLN A 524 -47.12 1.36 -54.83
C GLN A 524 -48.63 1.62 -54.92
N ILE A 525 -49.44 0.81 -54.25
CA ILE A 525 -50.92 0.89 -54.31
C ILE A 525 -51.46 1.67 -53.12
N ILE A 526 -50.83 1.54 -51.95
CA ILE A 526 -51.30 2.18 -50.74
C ILE A 526 -51.02 3.70 -50.75
N PRO A 527 -51.86 4.51 -50.07
CA PRO A 527 -51.61 5.93 -49.86
C PRO A 527 -50.32 6.21 -49.07
N ALA A 528 -49.75 7.41 -49.24
CA ALA A 528 -48.51 7.81 -48.55
C ALA A 528 -48.66 7.96 -47.02
N ASP A 529 -49.89 8.13 -46.53
CA ASP A 529 -50.25 8.20 -45.12
C ASP A 529 -50.68 6.84 -44.52
N ALA A 530 -50.68 5.78 -45.33
CA ALA A 530 -50.92 4.42 -44.90
C ALA A 530 -49.62 3.70 -44.56
N LEU A 531 -49.68 2.71 -43.66
CA LEU A 531 -48.54 1.87 -43.30
C LEU A 531 -48.76 0.44 -43.79
N ALA A 532 -47.89 -0.03 -44.68
CA ALA A 532 -47.81 -1.45 -45.06
C ALA A 532 -46.86 -2.22 -44.13
N ALA A 533 -47.27 -3.42 -43.75
CA ALA A 533 -46.47 -4.33 -42.96
C ALA A 533 -46.61 -5.77 -43.44
N ARG A 534 -45.58 -6.58 -43.19
CA ARG A 534 -45.68 -8.04 -43.29
C ARG A 534 -45.88 -8.62 -41.90
N LEU A 535 -47.00 -9.31 -41.70
CA LEU A 535 -47.37 -9.85 -40.38
C LEU A 535 -46.72 -11.21 -40.15
N ARG A 536 -46.88 -12.14 -41.09
CA ARG A 536 -46.37 -13.53 -41.05
C ARG A 536 -46.31 -14.08 -42.47
N SER A 537 -45.34 -14.95 -42.81
CA SER A 537 -45.31 -15.76 -44.05
C SER A 537 -45.79 -14.99 -45.31
N ASP A 538 -47.06 -15.15 -45.68
CA ASP A 538 -47.78 -14.66 -46.85
C ASP A 538 -48.88 -13.63 -46.52
N GLU A 539 -48.97 -13.21 -45.25
CA GLU A 539 -49.94 -12.27 -44.70
C GLU A 539 -49.31 -10.88 -44.52
N PHE A 540 -49.93 -9.91 -45.16
CA PHE A 540 -49.61 -8.49 -45.11
C PHE A 540 -50.75 -7.72 -44.45
N ALA A 541 -50.45 -6.55 -43.91
CA ALA A 541 -51.44 -5.64 -43.38
C ALA A 541 -51.20 -4.22 -43.86
N VAL A 542 -52.30 -3.49 -44.02
CA VAL A 542 -52.31 -2.07 -44.32
C VAL A 542 -53.10 -1.37 -43.23
N LEU A 543 -52.46 -0.44 -42.53
CA LEU A 543 -53.08 0.45 -41.56
C LEU A 543 -53.49 1.73 -42.27
N LEU A 544 -54.78 2.05 -42.21
CA LEU A 544 -55.37 3.23 -42.81
C LEU A 544 -55.86 4.17 -41.70
N LEU A 545 -55.25 5.34 -41.65
CA LEU A 545 -55.62 6.39 -40.71
C LEU A 545 -56.73 7.26 -41.32
N ASN A 546 -57.63 7.76 -40.49
CA ASN A 546 -58.73 8.65 -40.90
C ASN A 546 -59.62 8.07 -42.01
N THR A 547 -59.76 6.74 -42.06
CA THR A 547 -60.44 6.03 -43.14
C THR A 547 -61.43 5.04 -42.54
N THR A 548 -62.71 5.15 -42.94
CA THR A 548 -63.75 4.18 -42.57
C THR A 548 -63.62 2.89 -43.39
N ILE A 549 -64.26 1.80 -42.95
CA ILE A 549 -64.17 0.53 -43.69
C ILE A 549 -64.85 0.57 -45.06
N PHE A 550 -65.80 1.49 -45.23
CA PHE A 550 -66.47 1.73 -46.51
C PHE A 550 -65.54 2.47 -47.49
N GLU A 551 -64.76 3.43 -46.99
CA GLU A 551 -63.74 4.14 -47.78
C GLU A 551 -62.52 3.26 -48.08
N ALA A 552 -62.21 2.29 -47.21
CA ALA A 552 -61.16 1.30 -47.44
C ALA A 552 -61.55 0.24 -48.50
N GLY A 553 -62.85 0.06 -48.78
CA GLY A 553 -63.35 -0.94 -49.74
C GLY A 553 -62.77 -0.80 -51.16
N PRO A 554 -62.83 0.39 -51.79
CA PRO A 554 -62.21 0.62 -53.09
C PRO A 554 -60.70 0.34 -53.13
N LEU A 555 -59.98 0.63 -52.04
CA LEU A 555 -58.55 0.30 -51.94
C LEU A 555 -58.34 -1.22 -51.88
N ALA A 556 -59.15 -1.95 -51.11
CA ALA A 556 -59.10 -3.41 -51.04
C ALA A 556 -59.40 -4.05 -52.40
N GLU A 557 -60.38 -3.54 -53.14
CA GLU A 557 -60.69 -3.97 -54.51
C GLU A 557 -59.53 -3.65 -55.46
N SER A 558 -58.94 -2.46 -55.38
CA SER A 558 -57.77 -2.10 -56.20
C SER A 558 -56.54 -2.97 -55.91
N ILE A 559 -56.33 -3.35 -54.65
CA ILE A 559 -55.30 -4.31 -54.27
C ILE A 559 -55.57 -5.65 -54.98
N ILE A 560 -56.79 -6.19 -54.91
CA ILE A 560 -57.13 -7.47 -55.55
C ILE A 560 -56.93 -7.42 -57.08
N GLU A 561 -57.42 -6.36 -57.73
CA GLU A 561 -57.32 -6.19 -59.18
C GLU A 561 -55.87 -6.07 -59.67
N ARG A 562 -55.06 -5.25 -59.00
CA ARG A 562 -53.64 -5.06 -59.38
C ARG A 562 -52.77 -6.28 -59.06
N PHE A 563 -53.21 -7.11 -58.13
CA PHE A 563 -52.57 -8.38 -57.83
C PHE A 563 -52.96 -9.48 -58.81
N ALA A 564 -54.07 -9.37 -59.55
CA ALA A 564 -54.42 -10.33 -60.61
C ALA A 564 -53.46 -10.31 -61.82
N GLY A 565 -52.57 -9.31 -61.91
CA GLY A 565 -51.50 -9.24 -62.92
C GLY A 565 -50.30 -10.13 -62.62
N ARG A 566 -49.51 -10.47 -63.65
CA ARG A 566 -48.33 -11.33 -63.52
C ARG A 566 -47.27 -10.73 -62.58
N PHE A 567 -46.73 -11.54 -61.69
CA PHE A 567 -45.55 -11.22 -60.86
C PHE A 567 -44.31 -11.82 -61.50
N ARG A 568 -43.25 -11.02 -61.57
CA ARG A 568 -41.94 -11.48 -62.04
C ARG A 568 -41.10 -11.89 -60.84
N ALA A 569 -40.89 -13.19 -60.68
CA ALA A 569 -39.94 -13.76 -59.71
C ALA A 569 -38.79 -14.39 -60.50
N GLY A 570 -37.67 -13.67 -60.60
CA GLY A 570 -36.53 -14.06 -61.44
C GLY A 570 -36.84 -14.04 -62.94
N GLN A 571 -36.79 -15.21 -63.58
CA GLN A 571 -37.16 -15.42 -64.99
C GLN A 571 -38.57 -16.01 -65.17
N THR A 572 -39.28 -16.30 -64.09
CA THR A 572 -40.60 -16.95 -64.11
C THR A 572 -41.69 -15.92 -63.88
N GLU A 573 -42.78 -16.03 -64.65
CA GLU A 573 -44.01 -15.27 -64.41
C GLU A 573 -45.02 -16.12 -63.66
N VAL A 574 -45.45 -15.64 -62.50
CA VAL A 574 -46.43 -16.31 -61.65
C VAL A 574 -47.68 -15.43 -61.59
N VAL A 575 -48.85 -16.06 -61.79
CA VAL A 575 -50.15 -15.42 -61.52
C VAL A 575 -50.56 -15.83 -60.13
N MET A 576 -50.92 -14.86 -59.30
CA MET A 576 -51.43 -15.10 -57.96
C MET A 576 -52.62 -14.20 -57.69
N HIS A 577 -53.39 -14.59 -56.69
CA HIS A 577 -54.49 -13.80 -56.20
C HIS A 577 -54.25 -13.48 -54.73
N VAL A 578 -54.93 -12.45 -54.25
CA VAL A 578 -54.94 -12.12 -52.83
C VAL A 578 -56.38 -12.11 -52.34
N SER A 579 -56.57 -12.60 -51.13
CA SER A 579 -57.79 -12.42 -50.37
C SER A 579 -57.59 -11.28 -49.39
N VAL A 580 -58.58 -10.40 -49.25
CA VAL A 580 -58.49 -9.22 -48.37
C VAL A 580 -59.62 -9.25 -47.34
N GLY A 581 -59.25 -9.16 -46.07
CA GLY A 581 -60.18 -8.97 -44.95
C GLY A 581 -60.04 -7.57 -44.37
N GLY A 582 -61.13 -6.85 -44.19
CA GLY A 582 -61.10 -5.49 -43.64
C GLY A 582 -61.98 -5.33 -42.40
N ALA A 583 -61.49 -4.57 -41.43
CA ALA A 583 -62.27 -4.14 -40.26
C ALA A 583 -61.97 -2.68 -39.91
N GLU A 584 -62.95 -2.01 -39.33
CA GLU A 584 -62.84 -0.65 -38.76
C GLU A 584 -62.95 -0.73 -37.24
N LEU A 585 -62.15 0.09 -36.56
CA LEU A 585 -62.12 0.18 -35.11
C LEU A 585 -63.42 0.79 -34.60
N VAL A 586 -64.03 0.18 -33.58
CA VAL A 586 -65.08 0.83 -32.77
C VAL A 586 -64.42 1.58 -31.59
N PRO A 587 -64.33 2.93 -31.62
CA PRO A 587 -63.61 3.68 -30.61
C PRO A 587 -64.22 3.48 -29.21
N GLY A 588 -63.39 3.16 -28.22
CA GLY A 588 -63.80 2.99 -26.82
C GLY A 588 -64.36 1.62 -26.46
N GLU A 589 -64.65 0.75 -27.44
CA GLU A 589 -65.13 -0.62 -27.21
C GLU A 589 -64.10 -1.69 -27.60
N GLU A 590 -63.21 -1.38 -28.56
CA GLU A 590 -62.26 -2.34 -29.13
C GLU A 590 -60.81 -1.92 -28.95
N THR A 591 -59.92 -2.89 -28.73
CA THR A 591 -58.47 -2.69 -28.75
C THR A 591 -57.89 -2.92 -30.16
N GLY A 592 -56.66 -2.49 -30.42
CA GLY A 592 -55.97 -2.82 -31.68
C GLY A 592 -55.85 -4.33 -31.94
N SER A 593 -55.83 -5.15 -30.88
CA SER A 593 -55.85 -6.60 -31.00
C SER A 593 -57.22 -7.15 -31.44
N ASP A 594 -58.32 -6.52 -31.00
CA ASP A 594 -59.67 -6.87 -31.42
C ASP A 594 -59.89 -6.48 -32.89
N LEU A 595 -59.39 -5.31 -33.31
CA LEU A 595 -59.44 -4.85 -34.70
C LEU A 595 -58.73 -5.82 -35.66
N LEU A 596 -57.51 -6.24 -35.31
CA LEU A 596 -56.75 -7.22 -36.08
C LEU A 596 -57.46 -8.57 -36.15
N ARG A 597 -58.05 -9.02 -35.02
CA ARG A 597 -58.83 -10.27 -34.97
C ARG A 597 -60.07 -10.19 -35.87
N ASN A 598 -60.77 -9.05 -35.87
CA ASN A 598 -61.95 -8.83 -36.70
C ASN A 598 -61.59 -8.85 -38.20
N ALA A 599 -60.49 -8.20 -38.59
CA ALA A 599 -59.98 -8.23 -39.96
C ALA A 599 -59.58 -9.65 -40.41
N ASP A 600 -58.97 -10.44 -39.52
CA ASP A 600 -58.63 -11.85 -39.77
C ASP A 600 -59.88 -12.73 -39.96
N HIS A 601 -60.93 -12.53 -39.17
CA HIS A 601 -62.22 -13.22 -39.36
C HIS A 601 -62.84 -12.89 -40.72
N ALA A 602 -62.75 -11.63 -41.15
CA ALA A 602 -63.21 -11.20 -42.46
C ALA A 602 -62.40 -11.88 -43.57
N LEU A 603 -61.06 -11.94 -43.43
CA LEU A 603 -60.18 -12.62 -44.38
C LEU A 603 -60.50 -14.11 -44.51
N ARG A 604 -60.68 -14.83 -43.39
CA ARG A 604 -61.08 -16.26 -43.42
C ARG A 604 -62.41 -16.45 -44.13
N THR A 605 -63.34 -15.52 -43.95
CA THR A 605 -64.64 -15.53 -44.64
C THR A 605 -64.48 -15.26 -46.14
N ALA A 606 -63.58 -14.35 -46.55
CA ALA A 606 -63.23 -14.14 -47.96
C ALA A 606 -62.71 -15.43 -48.61
N LYS A 607 -61.78 -16.12 -47.93
CA LYS A 607 -61.23 -17.41 -48.39
C LYS A 607 -62.30 -18.49 -48.51
N ALA A 608 -63.17 -18.64 -47.51
CA ALA A 608 -64.26 -19.62 -47.53
C ALA A 608 -65.29 -19.38 -48.65
N LYS A 609 -65.47 -18.13 -49.07
CA LYS A 609 -66.39 -17.73 -50.16
C LYS A 609 -65.74 -17.77 -51.56
N GLY A 610 -64.60 -18.44 -51.71
CA GLY A 610 -63.98 -18.69 -53.02
C GLY A 610 -62.68 -17.93 -53.32
N ARG A 611 -62.05 -17.29 -52.31
CA ARG A 611 -60.77 -16.54 -52.45
C ARG A 611 -60.85 -15.36 -53.43
N ALA A 612 -59.72 -14.68 -53.66
CA ALA A 612 -59.58 -13.57 -54.61
C ALA A 612 -60.64 -12.46 -54.45
N ARG A 613 -60.98 -12.13 -53.20
CA ARG A 613 -62.06 -11.19 -52.89
C ARG A 613 -61.83 -10.42 -51.61
N TYR A 614 -62.52 -9.29 -51.52
CA TYR A 614 -62.61 -8.49 -50.33
C TYR A 614 -63.82 -8.91 -49.50
N GLN A 615 -63.63 -9.07 -48.20
CA GLN A 615 -64.71 -9.22 -47.25
C GLN A 615 -64.50 -8.22 -46.12
N ARG A 616 -65.53 -7.42 -45.87
CA ARG A 616 -65.63 -6.58 -44.68
C ARG A 616 -66.09 -7.42 -43.50
N TYR A 617 -65.57 -7.14 -42.31
CA TYR A 617 -66.06 -7.68 -41.06
C TYR A 617 -67.47 -7.18 -40.73
N GLU A 618 -68.37 -8.11 -40.38
CA GLU A 618 -69.70 -7.79 -39.86
C GLU A 618 -69.85 -8.50 -38.51
N PRO A 619 -70.49 -7.89 -37.50
CA PRO A 619 -70.59 -8.46 -36.15
C PRO A 619 -71.14 -9.91 -36.09
N ASP A 620 -72.04 -10.27 -37.02
CA ASP A 620 -72.61 -11.61 -37.15
C ASP A 620 -71.58 -12.69 -37.53
N MET A 621 -70.41 -12.30 -38.06
CA MET A 621 -69.31 -13.21 -38.40
C MET A 621 -68.63 -13.78 -37.14
N ARG A 622 -68.78 -13.13 -35.99
CA ARG A 622 -68.24 -13.58 -34.69
C ARG A 622 -68.89 -14.88 -34.20
N ILE A 623 -70.13 -15.16 -34.62
CA ILE A 623 -70.94 -16.28 -34.14
C ILE A 623 -70.68 -17.57 -34.93
N LYS A 624 -70.27 -17.49 -36.21
CA LYS A 624 -70.02 -18.67 -37.06
C LYS A 624 -68.61 -19.28 -36.91
N GLY A 625 -67.71 -18.62 -36.19
CA GLY A 625 -66.29 -19.03 -36.05
C GLY A 625 -66.01 -20.11 -35.00
N ASN A 626 -66.99 -20.49 -34.16
CA ASN A 626 -66.87 -21.59 -33.19
C ASN A 626 -67.61 -22.82 -33.72
N LEU A 627 -66.99 -23.56 -34.63
CA LEU A 627 -67.32 -24.97 -34.91
C LEU A 627 -66.09 -25.81 -34.53
N PRO A 628 -66.23 -26.90 -33.76
CA PRO A 628 -65.10 -27.72 -33.34
C PRO A 628 -64.54 -28.53 -34.51
N ASP A 629 -63.21 -28.65 -34.54
CA ASP A 629 -62.47 -29.57 -35.40
C ASP A 629 -63.08 -30.98 -35.33
N ALA A 630 -63.47 -31.51 -36.49
CA ALA A 630 -63.89 -32.90 -36.65
C ALA A 630 -62.80 -33.67 -37.41
N ALA A 631 -62.14 -34.57 -36.64
CA ALA A 631 -61.32 -35.74 -37.01
C ALA A 631 -60.04 -35.52 -37.84
#